data_AF-A0A507EPS3-F1
#
_entry.id   AF-A0A507EPS3-F1
#
_cell.length_a   1.000
_cell.length_b   1.000
_cell.length_c   1.000
_cell.angle_alpha   90.00
_cell.angle_beta   90.00
_cell.angle_gamma   90.00
#
_symmetry.space_group_name_H-M   'P 1'
#
loop_
_entity.id
_entity.type
_entity.pdbx_description
1 polymer ?
#
loop_
_entity_poly.entity_id
_entity_poly.type
_entity_poly.pdbx_seq_one_letter_code
_entity_poly.pdbx_strand_id
1 'polypeptide(L)'
;MGNERDGLHSRRNSATHDLLLLRPEGSVCATTNISSFFRPTADEESLTKDTSSDLRQLLTSSKVRFASAFHSVLESLQPIYLALVHRFKSRRFGGNNGTIVLLVFFLCLLVLSNSSGYRRAQHQQQQQQPALSLPPQYDDDYNSGEARINWGPGVNGRPACNRPSEWCVIRKGWNDLGPGKKARLRAVYYNTHGGSERNMMHVFRHFNHKSLVLDIFSPDQISGYGMTHTHARAVIDSGHVDYICARYDLVILGDTVPHARAVLLSLFEDNPARRCQAARIVVEMTNRFDWDIKEGPDRMEYYRMLQKLVAMSRTIFKGRLLWVASNLADAKYFEFTLNMTVPEVRVLRPLGLSDVYAYPTDLPTPDPNVLAAQWHKSNVYGYLREEEKILMALIPFGHHYGGPQNLLQFKGFIDIPYQYSTFKFYENIAAGVPLLFPTPRFLMELSQAGLHSVFIFSPTILSVFAKNKTQSAMQVYNVEWAAYMDYYLPKFEPYIYYFDTYKELQVLSNATREKLDSKNVRKAGPKFYAEFRREIYRGWEEVLLRGYPED
;
A
#
# COMPACT_ATOMS: atom_id res chain seq x y z
N MET A 1 -11.71 -11.87 60.23
CA MET A 1 -11.59 -13.08 59.40
C MET A 1 -11.52 -12.61 57.94
N GLY A 2 -10.38 -12.37 57.30
CA GLY A 2 -9.01 -12.84 57.51
C GLY A 2 -8.73 -14.04 56.61
N ASN A 3 -8.11 -13.81 55.44
CA ASN A 3 -7.27 -14.70 54.61
C ASN A 3 -7.01 -13.95 53.29
N GLU A 4 -5.93 -13.19 53.07
CA GLU A 4 -4.51 -13.61 52.87
C GLU A 4 -4.34 -14.80 51.90
N ARG A 5 -3.73 -14.56 50.73
CA ARG A 5 -2.28 -14.74 50.53
C ARG A 5 -1.79 -14.30 49.14
N ASP A 6 -0.64 -13.63 49.20
CA ASP A 6 0.30 -13.25 48.15
C ASP A 6 1.01 -14.42 47.44
N GLY A 7 1.67 -14.11 46.33
CA GLY A 7 2.83 -14.87 45.82
C GLY A 7 3.10 -14.70 44.32
N LEU A 8 3.91 -13.72 43.92
CA LEU A 8 5.31 -13.89 43.45
C LEU A 8 5.50 -14.41 42.01
N HIS A 9 5.93 -13.54 41.09
CA HIS A 9 7.36 -13.45 40.71
C HIS A 9 7.67 -12.28 39.76
N SER A 10 8.53 -11.39 40.25
CA SER A 10 9.26 -10.41 39.45
C SER A 10 10.47 -11.08 38.78
N ARG A 11 10.78 -10.69 37.54
CA ARG A 11 12.17 -10.69 37.05
C ARG A 11 12.49 -9.33 36.42
N ARG A 12 13.28 -8.57 37.18
CA ARG A 12 14.13 -7.48 36.71
C ARG A 12 15.16 -8.02 35.73
N ASN A 13 15.47 -7.24 34.70
CA ASN A 13 16.83 -7.14 34.18
C ASN A 13 17.16 -5.66 34.00
N SER A 14 18.09 -5.22 34.83
CA SER A 14 18.75 -3.93 34.85
C SER A 14 19.91 -3.93 33.85
N ALA A 15 20.00 -2.90 33.02
CA ALA A 15 21.26 -2.45 32.44
C ALA A 15 21.28 -0.92 32.49
N THR A 16 21.91 -0.41 33.54
CA THR A 16 22.34 0.96 33.74
C THR A 16 23.47 1.30 32.76
N HIS A 17 23.32 2.37 31.98
CA HIS A 17 24.46 3.09 31.40
C HIS A 17 24.33 4.58 31.73
N ASP A 18 25.47 5.11 32.16
CA ASP A 18 25.64 6.35 32.90
C ASP A 18 25.34 7.61 32.08
N LEU A 19 24.63 8.54 32.74
CA LEU A 19 24.50 9.92 32.32
C LEU A 19 25.84 10.66 32.53
N LEU A 20 26.45 11.11 31.43
CA LEU A 20 27.40 12.22 31.45
C LEU A 20 26.63 13.54 31.31
N LEU A 21 26.35 14.14 32.46
CA LEU A 21 25.90 15.52 32.60
C LEU A 21 27.10 16.45 32.35
N LEU A 22 27.06 17.24 31.28
CA LEU A 22 27.87 18.45 31.15
C LEU A 22 26.94 19.66 31.15
N ARG A 23 26.94 20.38 32.28
CA ARG A 23 26.54 21.78 32.36
C ARG A 23 27.55 22.65 31.59
N PRO A 24 27.09 23.80 31.08
CA PRO A 24 27.82 25.02 31.41
C PRO A 24 26.91 26.09 32.02
N GLU A 25 27.43 26.72 33.06
CA GLU A 25 26.95 27.96 33.66
C GLU A 25 27.53 29.19 32.95
N GLY A 26 26.79 30.31 33.02
CA GLY A 26 27.25 31.69 32.76
C GLY A 26 27.20 32.14 31.29
N SER A 27 26.84 33.37 30.91
CA SER A 27 26.50 34.63 31.59
C SER A 27 25.88 35.56 30.52
N VAL A 28 24.71 36.17 30.75
CA VAL A 28 24.47 37.62 31.00
C VAL A 28 24.96 38.62 29.93
N CYS A 29 24.02 39.51 29.55
CA CYS A 29 24.11 40.82 28.88
C CYS A 29 24.35 40.87 27.35
N ALA A 30 23.36 41.32 26.59
CA ALA A 30 23.08 42.75 26.37
C ALA A 30 22.09 42.92 25.19
N THR A 31 21.05 43.71 25.43
CA THR A 31 20.13 44.22 24.42
C THR A 31 20.76 45.37 23.65
N THR A 32 20.81 45.28 22.32
CA THR A 32 20.95 46.46 21.44
C THR A 32 19.94 46.38 20.29
N ASN A 33 19.00 47.32 20.32
CA ASN A 33 18.23 47.79 19.17
C ASN A 33 19.18 48.49 18.20
N ILE A 34 19.23 48.05 16.93
CA ILE A 34 19.48 48.97 15.81
C ILE A 34 18.54 48.61 14.66
N SER A 35 17.75 49.61 14.33
CA SER A 35 16.87 49.75 13.18
C SER A 35 17.62 49.97 11.87
N SER A 36 17.08 49.39 10.79
CA SER A 36 16.89 49.97 9.45
C SER A 36 18.08 50.44 8.58
N PHE A 37 17.88 50.30 7.26
CA PHE A 37 18.66 50.76 6.08
C PHE A 37 19.69 49.75 5.54
N PHE A 38 19.80 49.37 4.26
CA PHE A 38 19.48 50.03 2.97
C PHE A 38 19.07 49.03 1.86
N ARG A 39 18.53 49.59 0.77
CA ARG A 39 18.23 49.02 -0.58
C ARG A 39 19.42 48.28 -1.23
N PRO A 40 19.19 47.36 -2.19
CA PRO A 40 20.25 46.74 -2.97
C PRO A 40 20.69 47.64 -4.14
N THR A 41 22.00 47.81 -4.30
CA THR A 41 22.66 48.24 -5.54
C THR A 41 23.19 47.01 -6.27
N ALA A 42 23.10 47.10 -7.59
CA ALA A 42 23.60 46.13 -8.55
C ALA A 42 25.14 46.17 -8.70
N ASP A 43 25.64 45.07 -9.25
CA ASP A 43 26.90 44.86 -9.99
C ASP A 43 28.24 45.06 -9.26
N GLU A 44 29.00 43.97 -9.09
CA GLU A 44 30.15 43.69 -9.96
C GLU A 44 30.76 42.30 -9.69
N GLU A 45 31.38 41.80 -10.76
CA GLU A 45 31.96 40.47 -10.96
C GLU A 45 33.18 40.18 -10.06
N SER A 46 33.33 38.91 -9.63
CA SER A 46 34.67 38.33 -9.55
C SER A 46 34.62 36.84 -9.88
N LEU A 47 35.35 36.52 -10.94
CA LEU A 47 35.52 35.24 -11.59
C LEU A 47 36.42 34.32 -10.76
N THR A 48 35.89 33.21 -10.24
CA THR A 48 36.70 32.03 -9.91
C THR A 48 36.09 30.82 -10.58
N LYS A 49 36.71 30.40 -11.69
CA LYS A 49 36.36 29.19 -12.45
C LYS A 49 36.70 27.96 -11.61
N ASP A 50 35.69 27.22 -11.19
CA ASP A 50 35.82 25.86 -10.67
C ASP A 50 35.40 24.89 -11.78
N THR A 51 36.37 24.30 -12.47
CA THR A 51 36.17 23.45 -13.67
C THR A 51 35.79 22.01 -13.35
N SER A 52 35.39 21.70 -12.12
CA SER A 52 35.11 20.31 -11.68
C SER A 52 33.62 19.91 -11.71
N SER A 53 32.69 20.86 -11.70
CA SER A 53 31.23 20.58 -11.67
C SER A 53 30.60 20.40 -13.06
N ASP A 54 31.05 21.17 -14.06
CA ASP A 54 30.53 21.11 -15.44
C ASP A 54 30.80 19.77 -16.13
N LEU A 55 31.94 19.13 -15.84
CA LEU A 55 32.29 17.84 -16.44
C LEU A 55 31.35 16.72 -15.97
N ARG A 56 30.92 16.75 -14.70
CA ARG A 56 29.96 15.76 -14.17
C ARG A 56 28.58 15.96 -14.76
N GLN A 57 28.14 17.21 -14.93
CA GLN A 57 26.83 17.53 -15.50
C GLN A 57 26.75 17.21 -17.00
N LEU A 58 27.84 17.44 -17.75
CA LEU A 58 28.00 17.01 -19.15
C LEU A 58 28.01 15.49 -19.30
N LEU A 59 28.69 14.76 -18.40
CA LEU A 59 28.76 13.30 -18.43
C LEU A 59 27.44 12.62 -18.02
N THR A 60 26.64 13.23 -17.13
CA THR A 60 25.30 12.73 -16.83
C THR A 60 24.30 13.02 -17.95
N SER A 61 24.36 14.21 -18.58
CA SER A 61 23.43 14.52 -19.67
C SER A 61 23.72 13.71 -20.95
N SER A 62 24.99 13.40 -21.23
CA SER A 62 25.36 12.58 -22.41
C SER A 62 24.94 11.12 -22.26
N LYS A 63 25.05 10.55 -21.04
CA LYS A 63 24.59 9.18 -20.74
C LYS A 63 23.07 9.04 -20.84
N VAL A 64 22.32 10.03 -20.35
CA VAL A 64 20.85 10.03 -20.45
C VAL A 64 20.40 10.20 -21.90
N ARG A 65 21.04 11.09 -22.67
CA ARG A 65 20.76 11.25 -24.11
C ARG A 65 21.11 10.00 -24.91
N PHE A 66 22.22 9.32 -24.60
CA PHE A 66 22.60 8.06 -25.26
C PHE A 66 21.60 6.94 -24.96
N ALA A 67 21.17 6.79 -23.70
CA ALA A 67 20.17 5.79 -23.33
C ALA A 67 18.82 6.04 -24.01
N SER A 68 18.37 7.29 -24.08
CA SER A 68 17.12 7.68 -24.76
C SER A 68 17.20 7.45 -26.28
N ALA A 69 18.31 7.83 -26.92
CA ALA A 69 18.50 7.61 -28.35
C ALA A 69 18.60 6.11 -28.68
N PHE A 70 19.28 5.33 -27.85
CA PHE A 70 19.39 3.88 -28.01
C PHE A 70 18.05 3.17 -27.84
N HIS A 71 17.21 3.61 -26.90
CA HIS A 71 15.87 3.06 -26.72
C HIS A 71 14.96 3.37 -27.92
N SER A 72 15.02 4.59 -28.47
CA SER A 72 14.26 4.96 -29.67
C SER A 72 14.68 4.14 -30.90
N VAL A 73 15.98 3.85 -31.05
CA VAL A 73 16.48 2.97 -32.12
C VAL A 73 15.94 1.55 -31.95
N LEU A 74 15.93 1.00 -30.72
CA LEU A 74 15.39 -0.35 -30.46
C LEU A 74 13.88 -0.45 -30.77
N GLU A 75 13.08 0.56 -30.41
CA GLU A 75 11.65 0.58 -30.73
C GLU A 75 11.41 0.65 -32.26
N SER A 76 12.23 1.41 -32.99
CA SER A 76 12.12 1.49 -34.45
C SER A 76 12.49 0.19 -35.19
N LEU A 77 13.34 -0.65 -34.58
CA LEU A 77 13.80 -1.91 -35.16
C LEU A 77 12.88 -3.11 -34.84
N GLN A 78 12.02 -2.99 -33.81
CA GLN A 78 11.11 -4.06 -33.38
C GLN A 78 10.12 -4.52 -34.48
N PRO A 79 9.49 -3.64 -35.28
CA PRO A 79 8.60 -4.05 -36.37
C PRO A 79 9.35 -4.79 -37.48
N ILE A 80 10.59 -4.38 -37.78
CA ILE A 80 11.45 -4.98 -38.80
C ILE A 80 11.87 -6.38 -38.37
N TYR A 81 12.24 -6.56 -37.10
CA TYR A 81 12.56 -7.86 -36.52
C TYR A 81 11.36 -8.82 -36.58
N LEU A 82 10.17 -8.37 -36.18
CA LEU A 82 8.96 -9.20 -36.21
C LEU A 82 8.55 -9.56 -37.65
N ALA A 83 8.68 -8.64 -38.60
CA ALA A 83 8.42 -8.90 -40.02
C ALA A 83 9.42 -9.91 -40.61
N LEU A 84 10.70 -9.84 -40.22
CA LEU A 84 11.71 -10.82 -40.59
C LEU A 84 11.39 -12.20 -40.01
N VAL A 85 11.13 -12.30 -38.70
CA VAL A 85 10.78 -13.57 -38.03
C VAL A 85 9.54 -14.22 -38.65
N HIS A 86 8.53 -13.42 -39.02
CA HIS A 86 7.32 -13.93 -39.69
C HIS A 86 7.59 -14.43 -41.12
N ARG A 87 8.50 -13.80 -41.86
CA ARG A 87 8.98 -14.32 -43.15
C ARG A 87 9.85 -15.58 -43.00
N PHE A 88 10.63 -15.68 -41.92
CA PHE A 88 11.51 -16.83 -41.63
C PHE A 88 10.78 -18.15 -41.41
N LYS A 89 9.56 -18.13 -40.84
CA LYS A 89 8.77 -19.37 -40.67
C LYS A 89 8.30 -20.00 -41.99
N SER A 90 8.44 -19.32 -43.13
CA SER A 90 7.80 -19.74 -44.39
C SER A 90 8.73 -20.29 -45.47
N ARG A 91 10.07 -20.19 -45.37
CA ARG A 91 10.99 -20.69 -46.42
C ARG A 91 12.31 -21.21 -45.85
N ARG A 92 12.76 -22.38 -46.33
CA ARG A 92 14.17 -22.84 -46.20
C ARG A 92 15.01 -22.09 -47.22
N PHE A 93 16.09 -21.46 -46.79
CA PHE A 93 17.09 -20.89 -47.71
C PHE A 93 18.48 -21.39 -47.37
N GLY A 94 19.20 -21.81 -48.41
CA GLY A 94 20.66 -21.77 -48.48
C GLY A 94 21.09 -20.53 -49.29
N GLY A 95 22.22 -19.92 -48.92
CA GLY A 95 22.81 -18.74 -49.58
C GLY A 95 22.98 -17.52 -48.65
N ASN A 96 23.59 -16.44 -49.17
CA ASN A 96 24.06 -15.23 -48.46
C ASN A 96 23.07 -14.57 -47.48
N ASN A 97 21.77 -14.84 -47.60
CA ASN A 97 20.74 -14.35 -46.67
C ASN A 97 20.84 -15.01 -45.28
N GLY A 98 21.38 -16.22 -45.16
CA GLY A 98 21.62 -16.87 -43.86
C GLY A 98 22.67 -16.13 -43.01
N THR A 99 23.67 -15.54 -43.66
CA THR A 99 24.76 -14.81 -42.99
C THR A 99 24.25 -13.53 -42.33
N ILE A 100 23.38 -12.77 -43.01
CA ILE A 100 22.79 -11.54 -42.47
C ILE A 100 21.96 -11.83 -41.21
N VAL A 101 21.25 -12.96 -41.20
CA VAL A 101 20.39 -13.37 -40.08
C VAL A 101 21.23 -13.79 -38.88
N LEU A 102 22.31 -14.54 -39.14
CA LEU A 102 23.28 -14.87 -38.10
C LEU A 102 23.86 -13.58 -37.48
N LEU A 103 24.17 -12.59 -38.31
CA LEU A 103 24.73 -11.31 -37.88
C LEU A 103 23.75 -10.50 -37.02
N VAL A 104 22.48 -10.44 -37.41
CA VAL A 104 21.41 -9.80 -36.61
C VAL A 104 21.20 -10.56 -35.29
N PHE A 105 21.23 -11.89 -35.31
CA PHE A 105 21.12 -12.71 -34.10
C PHE A 105 22.29 -12.49 -33.14
N PHE A 106 23.52 -12.42 -33.66
CA PHE A 106 24.71 -12.09 -32.85
C PHE A 106 24.66 -10.66 -32.29
N LEU A 107 24.17 -9.69 -33.06
CA LEU A 107 23.93 -8.33 -32.57
C LEU A 107 22.90 -8.30 -31.44
N CYS A 108 21.79 -9.04 -31.56
CA CYS A 108 20.82 -9.19 -30.49
C CYS A 108 21.42 -9.85 -29.23
N LEU A 109 22.25 -10.88 -29.39
CA LEU A 109 22.95 -11.52 -28.27
C LEU A 109 23.96 -10.58 -27.60
N LEU A 110 24.68 -9.75 -28.38
CA LEU A 110 25.59 -8.72 -27.87
C LEU A 110 24.85 -7.61 -27.10
N VAL A 111 23.67 -7.21 -27.57
CA VAL A 111 22.82 -6.25 -26.86
C VAL A 111 22.28 -6.86 -25.55
N LEU A 112 21.85 -8.12 -25.58
CA LEU A 112 21.38 -8.84 -24.39
C LEU A 112 22.52 -9.07 -23.39
N SER A 113 23.74 -9.39 -23.82
CA SER A 113 24.90 -9.56 -22.94
C SER A 113 25.33 -8.23 -22.31
N ASN A 114 25.28 -7.12 -23.05
CA ASN A 114 25.52 -5.77 -22.49
C ASN A 114 24.43 -5.32 -21.51
N SER A 115 23.16 -5.68 -21.75
CA SER A 115 22.08 -5.43 -20.77
C SER A 115 22.26 -6.22 -19.47
N SER A 116 22.86 -7.42 -19.57
CA SER A 116 23.23 -8.26 -18.43
C SER A 116 24.40 -7.66 -17.65
N GLY A 117 25.37 -7.07 -18.35
CA GLY A 117 26.45 -6.28 -17.76
C GLY A 117 25.94 -5.04 -17.02
N TYR A 118 24.95 -4.34 -17.59
CA TYR A 118 24.31 -3.18 -16.95
C TYR A 118 23.57 -3.56 -15.65
N ARG A 119 22.85 -4.70 -15.64
CA ARG A 119 22.22 -5.22 -14.40
C ARG A 119 23.26 -5.62 -13.34
N ARG A 120 24.38 -6.21 -13.74
CA ARG A 120 25.50 -6.49 -12.81
C ARG A 120 26.12 -5.21 -12.26
N ALA A 121 26.28 -4.19 -13.10
CA ALA A 121 26.80 -2.88 -12.66
C ALA A 121 25.84 -2.20 -11.68
N GLN A 122 24.52 -2.25 -11.89
CA GLN A 122 23.54 -1.74 -10.93
C GLN A 122 23.56 -2.53 -9.61
N HIS A 123 23.66 -3.86 -9.66
CA HIS A 123 23.81 -4.68 -8.47
C HIS A 123 25.11 -4.39 -7.69
N GLN A 124 26.24 -4.20 -8.40
CA GLN A 124 27.50 -3.82 -7.78
C GLN A 124 27.47 -2.39 -7.22
N GLN A 125 26.79 -1.46 -7.88
CA GLN A 125 26.62 -0.09 -7.41
C GLN A 125 25.72 -0.01 -6.17
N GLN A 126 24.71 -0.90 -6.05
CA GLN A 126 23.93 -1.10 -4.82
C GLN A 126 24.77 -1.70 -3.68
N GLN A 127 25.77 -2.54 -3.99
CA GLN A 127 26.67 -3.12 -2.99
C GLN A 127 27.81 -2.16 -2.57
N GLN A 128 28.11 -1.13 -3.37
CA GLN A 128 29.20 -0.16 -3.13
C GLN A 128 28.74 1.14 -2.45
N GLN A 129 27.44 1.35 -2.23
CA GLN A 129 27.02 2.44 -1.34
C GLN A 129 27.49 2.11 0.08
N PRO A 130 28.12 3.07 0.80
CA PRO A 130 28.49 2.84 2.19
C PRO A 130 27.24 2.43 2.94
N ALA A 131 27.30 1.28 3.61
CA ALA A 131 26.21 0.79 4.43
C ALA A 131 25.99 1.82 5.55
N LEU A 132 25.03 2.73 5.34
CA LEU A 132 24.38 3.41 6.44
C LEU A 132 23.95 2.30 7.38
N SER A 133 24.49 2.30 8.59
CA SER A 133 24.20 1.29 9.61
C SER A 133 22.70 1.32 9.86
N LEU A 134 21.98 0.45 9.17
CA LEU A 134 20.55 0.31 9.35
C LEU A 134 20.34 -0.12 10.81
N PRO A 135 19.44 0.52 11.57
CA PRO A 135 19.02 -0.03 12.84
C PRO A 135 18.53 -1.48 12.59
N PRO A 136 18.69 -2.40 13.57
CA PRO A 136 18.32 -3.79 13.41
C PRO A 136 16.92 -3.89 12.81
N GLN A 137 16.80 -4.61 11.68
CA GLN A 137 15.51 -4.88 11.06
C GLN A 137 14.63 -5.58 12.09
N TYR A 138 13.60 -4.88 12.57
CA TYR A 138 12.52 -5.50 13.31
C TYR A 138 11.74 -6.37 12.32
N ASP A 139 11.63 -7.66 12.63
CA ASP A 139 10.79 -8.60 11.88
C ASP A 139 9.34 -8.08 11.80
N ASP A 140 8.71 -8.31 10.65
CA ASP A 140 7.35 -7.86 10.26
C ASP A 140 6.22 -8.50 11.12
N ASP A 141 6.33 -8.53 12.45
CA ASP A 141 5.25 -8.98 13.33
C ASP A 141 4.25 -7.83 13.57
N TYR A 142 3.49 -7.50 12.52
CA TYR A 142 2.26 -6.70 12.63
C TYR A 142 1.11 -7.47 13.31
N ASN A 143 1.37 -8.71 13.76
CA ASN A 143 0.47 -9.48 14.59
C ASN A 143 0.72 -9.14 16.05
N SER A 144 -0.26 -8.46 16.63
CA SER A 144 -0.39 -8.24 18.07
C SER A 144 -0.20 -9.54 18.85
N GLY A 145 1.01 -9.82 19.35
CA GLY A 145 1.29 -10.71 20.49
C GLY A 145 0.67 -12.12 20.53
N GLU A 146 0.06 -12.63 19.46
CA GLU A 146 -0.52 -13.97 19.45
C GLU A 146 0.61 -14.97 19.18
N ALA A 147 0.93 -15.74 20.21
CA ALA A 147 1.86 -16.84 20.15
C ALA A 147 1.58 -17.69 18.90
N ARG A 148 2.62 -17.97 18.11
CA ARG A 148 2.56 -18.99 17.06
C ARG A 148 2.32 -20.34 17.74
N ILE A 149 1.05 -20.70 17.92
CA ILE A 149 0.68 -22.01 18.47
C ILE A 149 1.09 -23.07 17.44
N ASN A 150 1.79 -24.10 17.93
CA ASN A 150 2.33 -25.17 17.12
C ASN A 150 1.21 -26.18 16.79
N TRP A 151 0.73 -26.19 15.55
CA TRP A 151 -0.42 -27.01 15.14
C TRP A 151 0.02 -28.29 14.39
N GLY A 152 -0.67 -29.41 14.67
CA GLY A 152 -0.35 -30.76 14.17
C GLY A 152 -0.76 -31.05 12.71
N PRO A 153 -0.47 -32.26 12.18
CA PRO A 153 -0.36 -32.53 10.74
C PRO A 153 -1.69 -32.50 9.97
N GLY A 154 -1.93 -31.45 9.19
CA GLY A 154 -2.90 -31.41 8.08
C GLY A 154 -2.36 -30.54 6.96
N VAL A 155 -2.24 -31.06 5.72
CA VAL A 155 -1.73 -30.40 4.49
C VAL A 155 -0.94 -29.09 4.76
N ASN A 156 0.34 -29.26 5.14
CA ASN A 156 1.28 -28.29 5.78
C ASN A 156 1.24 -28.15 7.33
N GLY A 157 0.51 -29.00 8.05
CA GLY A 157 0.38 -28.91 9.51
C GLY A 157 -0.72 -27.97 10.05
N ARG A 158 -1.66 -27.49 9.24
CA ARG A 158 -2.79 -26.67 9.72
C ARG A 158 -4.11 -27.41 9.50
N PRO A 159 -4.82 -27.81 10.58
CA PRO A 159 -6.12 -28.43 10.43
C PRO A 159 -7.11 -27.42 9.84
N ALA A 160 -8.04 -27.88 9.01
CA ALA A 160 -9.03 -27.01 8.36
C ALA A 160 -10.28 -26.88 9.22
N CYS A 161 -10.71 -25.63 9.45
CA CYS A 161 -11.83 -25.25 10.31
C CYS A 161 -13.17 -25.85 9.85
N ASN A 162 -13.55 -27.05 10.29
CA ASN A 162 -14.79 -27.72 9.89
C ASN A 162 -15.78 -27.99 11.04
N ARG A 163 -15.39 -27.67 12.27
CA ARG A 163 -16.21 -27.71 13.47
C ARG A 163 -15.65 -26.72 14.50
N PRO A 164 -16.44 -26.30 15.51
CA PRO A 164 -15.92 -25.49 16.60
C PRO A 164 -14.78 -26.24 17.29
N SER A 165 -13.64 -25.58 17.45
CA SER A 165 -12.47 -26.08 18.17
C SER A 165 -11.67 -24.91 18.74
N GLU A 166 -10.82 -25.17 19.72
CA GLU A 166 -9.98 -24.13 20.35
C GLU A 166 -9.01 -23.46 19.37
N TRP A 167 -8.64 -24.18 18.30
CA TRP A 167 -7.73 -23.69 17.27
C TRP A 167 -8.43 -23.04 16.08
N CYS A 168 -9.74 -23.26 15.95
CA CYS A 168 -10.58 -22.67 14.92
C CYS A 168 -11.42 -21.54 15.53
N VAL A 169 -10.81 -20.36 15.64
CA VAL A 169 -11.38 -19.22 16.33
C VAL A 169 -12.05 -18.30 15.32
N ILE A 170 -13.38 -18.19 15.43
CA ILE A 170 -14.12 -17.08 14.83
C ILE A 170 -14.37 -16.05 15.94
N ARG A 171 -13.71 -14.89 15.83
CA ARG A 171 -13.84 -13.81 16.83
C ARG A 171 -15.11 -13.02 16.57
N LYS A 172 -15.77 -12.56 17.64
CA LYS A 172 -16.84 -11.58 17.51
C LYS A 172 -16.22 -10.24 17.09
N GLY A 173 -16.64 -9.68 15.97
CA GLY A 173 -16.24 -8.35 15.52
C GLY A 173 -17.17 -7.27 16.09
N TRP A 174 -18.45 -7.32 15.72
CA TRP A 174 -19.48 -6.40 16.19
C TRP A 174 -20.80 -7.14 16.43
N ASN A 175 -21.30 -7.10 17.66
CA ASN A 175 -22.55 -7.76 18.05
C ASN A 175 -23.24 -7.04 19.21
N ASP A 176 -23.59 -5.77 19.01
CA ASP A 176 -24.29 -4.94 20.01
C ASP A 176 -25.74 -4.68 19.60
N LEU A 177 -26.51 -5.75 19.46
CA LEU A 177 -27.95 -5.65 19.16
C LEU A 177 -28.81 -5.31 20.39
N GLY A 178 -28.24 -5.41 21.59
CA GLY A 178 -28.98 -5.38 22.85
C GLY A 178 -29.70 -6.71 23.16
N PRO A 179 -30.19 -6.88 24.40
CA PRO A 179 -30.84 -8.11 24.84
C PRO A 179 -32.13 -8.40 24.06
N GLY A 180 -32.33 -9.65 23.67
CA GLY A 180 -33.55 -10.14 23.01
C GLY A 180 -33.68 -9.85 21.52
N LYS A 181 -32.80 -9.03 20.92
CA LYS A 181 -32.80 -8.77 19.47
C LYS A 181 -32.06 -9.87 18.72
N LYS A 182 -32.67 -10.34 17.64
CA LYS A 182 -32.04 -11.29 16.70
C LYS A 182 -31.35 -10.53 15.57
N ALA A 183 -30.21 -11.04 15.14
CA ALA A 183 -29.52 -10.53 13.95
C ALA A 183 -30.41 -10.75 12.72
N ARG A 184 -30.58 -9.71 11.92
CA ARG A 184 -31.23 -9.80 10.61
C ARG A 184 -30.29 -10.42 9.59
N LEU A 185 -29.01 -10.03 9.62
CA LEU A 185 -27.96 -10.61 8.79
C LEU A 185 -26.74 -10.89 9.65
N ARG A 186 -26.22 -12.12 9.52
CA ARG A 186 -24.96 -12.53 10.12
C ARG A 186 -23.90 -12.49 9.04
N ALA A 187 -22.88 -11.68 9.26
CA ALA A 187 -21.75 -11.56 8.36
C ALA A 187 -20.48 -12.14 9.00
N VAL A 188 -19.61 -12.70 8.16
CA VAL A 188 -18.23 -13.00 8.52
C VAL A 188 -17.30 -12.19 7.63
N TYR A 189 -16.32 -11.53 8.23
CA TYR A 189 -15.22 -10.91 7.52
C TYR A 189 -13.99 -11.81 7.56
N TYR A 190 -13.66 -12.33 6.39
CA TYR A 190 -12.56 -13.25 6.15
C TYR A 190 -11.32 -12.43 5.80
N ASN A 191 -10.49 -12.13 6.80
CA ASN A 191 -9.48 -11.07 6.72
C ASN A 191 -8.34 -11.30 7.73
N THR A 192 -7.11 -10.95 7.33
CA THR A 192 -5.89 -11.02 8.16
C THR A 192 -5.39 -9.66 8.63
N HIS A 193 -5.70 -8.58 7.90
CA HIS A 193 -5.14 -7.26 8.18
C HIS A 193 -5.97 -6.46 9.19
N GLY A 194 -5.37 -6.10 10.32
CA GLY A 194 -6.06 -5.40 11.42
C GLY A 194 -6.61 -4.02 11.05
N GLY A 195 -5.98 -3.28 10.13
CA GLY A 195 -6.51 -1.99 9.65
C GLY A 195 -7.80 -2.16 8.85
N SER A 196 -7.88 -3.21 8.03
CA SER A 196 -9.07 -3.54 7.25
C SER A 196 -10.20 -4.04 8.15
N GLU A 197 -9.86 -4.84 9.18
CA GLU A 197 -10.80 -5.30 10.21
C GLU A 197 -11.47 -4.13 10.94
N ARG A 198 -10.68 -3.20 11.50
CA ARG A 198 -11.23 -2.04 12.21
C ARG A 198 -12.13 -1.19 11.32
N ASN A 199 -11.72 -0.97 10.07
CA ASN A 199 -12.55 -0.23 9.11
C ASN A 199 -13.91 -0.93 8.89
N MET A 200 -13.92 -2.24 8.68
CA MET A 200 -15.16 -3.00 8.49
C MET A 200 -16.04 -3.02 9.75
N MET A 201 -15.44 -3.12 10.93
CA MET A 201 -16.18 -3.01 12.20
C MET A 201 -16.90 -1.66 12.31
N HIS A 202 -16.28 -0.56 11.90
CA HIS A 202 -16.93 0.75 11.88
C HIS A 202 -18.04 0.85 10.82
N VAL A 203 -17.92 0.17 9.68
CA VAL A 203 -19.02 0.04 8.70
C VAL A 203 -20.22 -0.66 9.35
N PHE A 204 -20.02 -1.80 9.99
CA PHE A 204 -21.11 -2.56 10.62
C PHE A 204 -21.73 -1.82 11.82
N ARG A 205 -20.91 -1.14 12.62
CA ARG A 205 -21.39 -0.31 13.74
C ARG A 205 -22.33 0.82 13.25
N HIS A 206 -22.03 1.43 12.10
CA HIS A 206 -22.92 2.44 11.52
C HIS A 206 -24.31 1.88 11.18
N PHE A 207 -24.36 0.63 10.73
CA PHE A 207 -25.60 -0.08 10.38
C PHE A 207 -26.20 -0.89 11.54
N ASN A 208 -25.80 -0.65 12.79
CA ASN A 208 -26.32 -1.39 13.95
C ASN A 208 -27.85 -1.33 14.07
N HIS A 209 -28.44 -0.20 13.67
CA HIS A 209 -29.90 -0.01 13.64
C HIS A 209 -30.63 -0.95 12.67
N LYS A 210 -29.91 -1.64 11.78
CA LYS A 210 -30.43 -2.64 10.82
C LYS A 210 -30.16 -4.08 11.25
N SER A 211 -29.78 -4.29 12.52
CA SER A 211 -29.55 -5.60 13.12
C SER A 211 -28.49 -6.45 12.41
N LEU A 212 -27.40 -5.82 11.96
CA LEU A 212 -26.24 -6.52 11.38
C LEU A 212 -25.28 -6.98 12.46
N VAL A 213 -24.79 -8.21 12.35
CA VAL A 213 -23.73 -8.76 13.20
C VAL A 213 -22.53 -9.13 12.34
N LEU A 214 -21.34 -8.83 12.85
CA LEU A 214 -20.07 -9.13 12.19
C LEU A 214 -19.23 -10.04 13.08
N ASP A 215 -18.86 -11.19 12.53
CA ASP A 215 -17.78 -12.01 13.07
C ASP A 215 -16.53 -11.89 12.18
N ILE A 216 -15.36 -12.18 12.73
CA ILE A 216 -14.07 -12.10 12.05
C ILE A 216 -13.44 -13.48 12.02
N PHE A 217 -13.00 -13.90 10.84
CA PHE A 217 -12.21 -15.11 10.66
C PHE A 217 -10.88 -14.76 10.00
N SER A 218 -9.78 -15.19 10.62
CA SER A 218 -8.44 -15.03 10.04
C SER A 218 -8.06 -16.24 9.19
N PRO A 219 -7.90 -16.10 7.86
CA PRO A 219 -7.42 -17.17 7.01
C PRO A 219 -6.07 -17.77 7.41
N ASP A 220 -5.25 -17.05 8.17
CA ASP A 220 -3.96 -17.55 8.66
C ASP A 220 -4.12 -18.84 9.48
N GLN A 221 -5.29 -19.09 10.04
CA GLN A 221 -5.59 -20.33 10.77
C GLN A 221 -5.58 -21.57 9.86
N ILE A 222 -5.89 -21.43 8.57
CA ILE A 222 -6.04 -22.57 7.64
C ILE A 222 -5.14 -22.51 6.39
N SER A 223 -4.52 -21.37 6.12
CA SER A 223 -3.57 -21.17 5.03
C SER A 223 -2.55 -20.10 5.39
N GLY A 224 -1.46 -19.99 4.63
CA GLY A 224 -0.67 -18.76 4.60
C GLY A 224 -1.10 -17.86 3.45
N TYR A 225 -0.26 -16.84 3.18
CA TYR A 225 -0.37 -16.01 1.99
C TYR A 225 -0.33 -16.81 0.68
N GLY A 226 -1.08 -16.34 -0.32
CA GLY A 226 -1.05 -16.90 -1.67
C GLY A 226 -1.56 -18.34 -1.80
N MET A 227 -2.75 -18.65 -1.27
CA MET A 227 -3.33 -20.00 -1.31
C MET A 227 -3.31 -20.62 -2.73
N THR A 228 -2.67 -21.78 -2.88
CA THR A 228 -2.58 -22.52 -4.15
C THR A 228 -3.89 -23.22 -4.50
N HIS A 229 -4.08 -23.66 -5.75
CA HIS A 229 -5.26 -24.41 -6.16
C HIS A 229 -5.42 -25.69 -5.34
N THR A 230 -4.35 -26.47 -5.24
CA THR A 230 -4.34 -27.74 -4.52
C THR A 230 -4.70 -27.55 -3.06
N HIS A 231 -4.17 -26.51 -2.40
CA HIS A 231 -4.52 -26.20 -1.02
C HIS A 231 -5.98 -25.78 -0.88
N ALA A 232 -6.46 -24.91 -1.80
CA ALA A 232 -7.86 -24.50 -1.82
C ALA A 232 -8.82 -25.69 -1.95
N ARG A 233 -8.50 -26.69 -2.78
CA ARG A 233 -9.28 -27.94 -2.89
C ARG A 233 -9.27 -28.73 -1.60
N ALA A 234 -8.11 -28.92 -0.96
CA ALA A 234 -8.02 -29.61 0.32
C ALA A 234 -8.86 -28.92 1.41
N VAL A 235 -8.87 -27.58 1.44
CA VAL A 235 -9.71 -26.79 2.35
C VAL A 235 -11.20 -27.01 2.04
N ILE A 236 -11.62 -27.04 0.78
CA ILE A 236 -13.00 -27.37 0.40
C ILE A 236 -13.38 -28.79 0.86
N ASP A 237 -12.55 -29.78 0.52
CA ASP A 237 -12.79 -31.19 0.82
C ASP A 237 -12.86 -31.48 2.33
N SER A 238 -12.19 -30.67 3.14
CA SER A 238 -12.22 -30.77 4.60
C SER A 238 -13.56 -30.37 5.24
N GLY A 239 -14.45 -29.70 4.49
CA GLY A 239 -15.71 -29.13 4.98
C GLY A 239 -15.58 -27.70 5.53
N HIS A 240 -14.43 -27.03 5.37
CA HIS A 240 -14.26 -25.67 5.89
C HIS A 240 -15.21 -24.66 5.27
N VAL A 241 -15.41 -24.73 3.95
CA VAL A 241 -16.28 -23.78 3.25
C VAL A 241 -17.72 -23.95 3.69
N ASP A 242 -18.21 -25.18 3.87
CA ASP A 242 -19.53 -25.44 4.43
C ASP A 242 -19.64 -24.89 5.86
N TYR A 243 -18.61 -25.15 6.67
CA TYR A 243 -18.56 -24.63 8.04
C TYR A 243 -18.74 -23.12 8.12
N ILE A 244 -18.07 -22.35 7.25
CA ILE A 244 -18.27 -20.89 7.19
C ILE A 244 -19.61 -20.55 6.54
N CYS A 245 -19.86 -20.99 5.32
CA CYS A 245 -20.97 -20.49 4.50
C CYS A 245 -22.36 -20.98 4.93
N ALA A 246 -22.48 -22.03 5.75
CA ALA A 246 -23.75 -22.44 6.34
C ALA A 246 -24.14 -21.61 7.59
N ARG A 247 -23.18 -20.87 8.18
CA ARG A 247 -23.39 -20.08 9.41
C ARG A 247 -23.71 -18.62 9.14
N TYR A 248 -23.30 -18.10 7.99
CA TYR A 248 -23.38 -16.68 7.66
C TYR A 248 -24.18 -16.43 6.39
N ASP A 249 -25.01 -15.39 6.44
CA ASP A 249 -25.82 -14.94 5.32
C ASP A 249 -24.96 -14.14 4.33
N LEU A 250 -23.91 -13.48 4.86
CA LEU A 250 -22.96 -12.66 4.14
C LEU A 250 -21.52 -13.08 4.44
N VAL A 251 -20.73 -13.30 3.41
CA VAL A 251 -19.27 -13.54 3.53
C VAL A 251 -18.53 -12.40 2.84
N ILE A 252 -17.72 -11.67 3.58
CA ILE A 252 -16.89 -10.58 3.05
C ILE A 252 -15.44 -11.09 3.03
N LEU A 253 -14.78 -11.00 1.89
CA LEU A 253 -13.41 -11.49 1.66
C LEU A 253 -12.50 -10.27 1.52
N GLY A 254 -11.64 -10.00 2.50
CA GLY A 254 -10.81 -8.79 2.56
C GLY A 254 -9.31 -9.05 2.66
N ASP A 255 -8.55 -7.94 2.71
CA ASP A 255 -7.08 -7.90 2.73
C ASP A 255 -6.43 -8.45 1.46
N THR A 256 -6.40 -9.78 1.37
CA THR A 256 -5.70 -10.54 0.34
C THR A 256 -6.68 -11.56 -0.26
N VAL A 257 -7.28 -11.23 -1.41
CA VAL A 257 -8.25 -12.09 -2.13
C VAL A 257 -7.79 -13.55 -2.28
N PRO A 258 -6.50 -13.85 -2.50
CA PRO A 258 -5.97 -15.22 -2.53
C PRO A 258 -6.26 -16.04 -1.27
N HIS A 259 -6.31 -15.44 -0.09
CA HIS A 259 -6.65 -16.15 1.15
C HIS A 259 -8.03 -16.80 1.09
N ALA A 260 -8.94 -16.22 0.32
CA ALA A 260 -10.30 -16.71 0.16
C ALA A 260 -10.47 -17.63 -1.05
N ARG A 261 -9.37 -18.11 -1.66
CA ARG A 261 -9.45 -18.95 -2.87
C ARG A 261 -10.32 -20.18 -2.68
N ALA A 262 -10.30 -20.82 -1.52
CA ALA A 262 -11.19 -21.96 -1.22
C ALA A 262 -12.67 -21.58 -1.30
N VAL A 263 -13.08 -20.47 -0.68
CA VAL A 263 -14.47 -19.96 -0.74
C VAL A 263 -14.86 -19.65 -2.17
N LEU A 264 -14.00 -18.94 -2.92
CA LEU A 264 -14.27 -18.56 -4.31
C LEU A 264 -14.34 -19.78 -5.26
N LEU A 265 -13.40 -20.73 -5.13
CA LEU A 265 -13.34 -21.94 -5.94
C LEU A 265 -14.53 -22.86 -5.67
N SER A 266 -15.02 -22.90 -4.42
CA SER A 266 -16.18 -23.69 -4.03
C SER A 266 -17.45 -23.35 -4.81
N LEU A 267 -17.56 -22.14 -5.36
CA LEU A 267 -18.72 -21.70 -6.14
C LEU A 267 -18.91 -22.51 -7.43
N PHE A 268 -17.89 -23.27 -7.85
CA PHE A 268 -17.95 -24.19 -8.97
C PHE A 268 -18.26 -25.63 -8.59
N GLU A 269 -18.37 -25.97 -7.30
CA GLU A 269 -18.66 -27.33 -6.86
C GLU A 269 -20.08 -27.74 -7.25
N ASP A 270 -20.26 -28.90 -7.86
CA ASP A 270 -21.60 -29.42 -8.17
C ASP A 270 -22.33 -29.90 -6.91
N ASN A 271 -21.58 -30.44 -5.95
CA ASN A 271 -22.11 -30.86 -4.66
C ASN A 271 -22.48 -29.64 -3.79
N PRO A 272 -23.75 -29.45 -3.42
CA PRO A 272 -24.17 -28.33 -2.57
C PRO A 272 -23.46 -28.28 -1.22
N ALA A 273 -23.10 -29.43 -0.64
CA ALA A 273 -22.39 -29.52 0.65
C ALA A 273 -20.92 -29.06 0.57
N ARG A 274 -20.38 -28.88 -0.64
CA ARG A 274 -19.02 -28.34 -0.86
C ARG A 274 -19.04 -26.93 -1.41
N ARG A 275 -20.19 -26.47 -1.90
CA ARG A 275 -20.38 -25.14 -2.47
C ARG A 275 -20.72 -24.14 -1.37
N CYS A 276 -20.06 -22.98 -1.35
CA CYS A 276 -20.45 -21.91 -0.44
C CYS A 276 -21.92 -21.51 -0.68
N GLN A 277 -22.77 -21.64 0.35
CA GLN A 277 -24.21 -21.35 0.28
C GLN A 277 -24.58 -19.94 0.77
N ALA A 278 -23.61 -19.12 1.20
CA ALA A 278 -23.87 -17.76 1.65
C ALA A 278 -24.70 -16.98 0.62
N ALA A 279 -25.74 -16.29 1.09
CA ALA A 279 -26.66 -15.56 0.23
C ALA A 279 -25.96 -14.43 -0.52
N ARG A 280 -24.91 -13.86 0.07
CA ARG A 280 -24.05 -12.85 -0.56
C ARG A 280 -22.58 -13.05 -0.23
N ILE A 281 -21.73 -12.78 -1.22
CA ILE A 281 -20.28 -12.80 -1.13
C ILE A 281 -19.77 -11.47 -1.67
N VAL A 282 -19.00 -10.75 -0.86
CA VAL A 282 -18.36 -9.49 -1.24
C VAL A 282 -16.85 -9.72 -1.29
N VAL A 283 -16.24 -9.49 -2.46
CA VAL A 283 -14.79 -9.51 -2.61
C VAL A 283 -14.27 -8.09 -2.48
N GLU A 284 -13.64 -7.78 -1.36
CA GLU A 284 -13.03 -6.49 -1.07
C GLU A 284 -11.53 -6.52 -1.36
N MET A 285 -11.13 -5.91 -2.46
CA MET A 285 -9.73 -5.72 -2.85
C MET A 285 -9.15 -4.51 -2.11
N THR A 286 -8.47 -4.74 -0.99
CA THR A 286 -7.74 -3.68 -0.26
C THR A 286 -6.26 -3.59 -0.64
N ASN A 287 -5.77 -4.54 -1.43
CA ASN A 287 -4.46 -4.60 -2.07
C ASN A 287 -4.60 -5.36 -3.40
N ARG A 288 -3.49 -5.58 -4.12
CA ARG A 288 -3.43 -6.43 -5.32
C ARG A 288 -4.17 -7.76 -5.12
N PHE A 289 -5.15 -8.04 -5.98
CA PHE A 289 -5.97 -9.25 -5.89
C PHE A 289 -5.18 -10.55 -6.09
N ASP A 290 -3.95 -10.49 -6.61
CA ASP A 290 -3.08 -11.62 -6.87
C ASP A 290 -1.87 -11.65 -5.93
N TRP A 291 -1.93 -10.90 -4.82
CA TRP A 291 -0.85 -10.80 -3.85
C TRP A 291 -0.39 -12.18 -3.34
N ASP A 292 0.92 -12.42 -3.45
CA ASP A 292 1.61 -13.67 -3.09
C ASP A 292 1.20 -14.95 -3.87
N ILE A 293 0.39 -14.82 -4.93
CA ILE A 293 0.19 -15.92 -5.87
C ILE A 293 1.49 -16.15 -6.67
N LYS A 294 2.10 -17.33 -6.50
CA LYS A 294 3.38 -17.67 -7.14
C LYS A 294 3.27 -17.67 -8.67
N GLU A 295 4.36 -17.32 -9.34
CA GLU A 295 4.43 -17.35 -10.81
C GLU A 295 4.18 -18.76 -11.35
N GLY A 296 3.70 -18.85 -12.60
CA GLY A 296 3.57 -20.13 -13.32
C GLY A 296 2.14 -20.67 -13.42
N PRO A 297 1.97 -22.01 -13.51
CA PRO A 297 0.69 -22.63 -13.81
C PRO A 297 -0.44 -22.30 -12.81
N ASP A 298 -0.13 -22.26 -11.52
CA ASP A 298 -1.12 -22.00 -10.47
C ASP A 298 -1.72 -20.59 -10.58
N ARG A 299 -0.93 -19.59 -10.95
CA ARG A 299 -1.42 -18.24 -11.21
C ARG A 299 -2.38 -18.18 -12.38
N MET A 300 -2.05 -18.86 -13.47
CA MET A 300 -2.94 -18.92 -14.63
C MET A 300 -4.26 -19.58 -14.27
N GLU A 301 -4.24 -20.60 -13.41
CA GLU A 301 -5.43 -21.22 -12.88
C GLU A 301 -6.23 -20.29 -11.95
N TYR A 302 -5.54 -19.53 -11.09
CA TYR A 302 -6.15 -18.49 -10.26
C TYR A 302 -6.85 -17.42 -11.11
N TYR A 303 -6.21 -16.94 -12.18
CA TYR A 303 -6.81 -15.95 -13.09
C TYR A 303 -8.01 -16.51 -13.85
N ARG A 304 -7.93 -17.75 -14.35
CA ARG A 304 -9.07 -18.41 -15.01
C ARG A 304 -10.26 -18.57 -14.07
N MET A 305 -10.00 -18.91 -12.80
CA MET A 305 -11.03 -18.98 -11.76
C MET A 305 -11.73 -17.62 -11.61
N LEU A 306 -10.98 -16.53 -11.45
CA LEU A 306 -11.55 -15.20 -11.29
C LEU A 306 -12.28 -14.71 -12.55
N GLN A 307 -11.73 -14.95 -13.76
CA GLN A 307 -12.42 -14.64 -15.02
C GLN A 307 -13.79 -15.31 -15.10
N LYS A 308 -13.87 -16.60 -14.74
CA LYS A 308 -15.13 -17.34 -14.71
C LYS A 308 -16.09 -16.78 -13.66
N LEU A 309 -15.60 -16.41 -12.47
CA LEU A 309 -16.42 -15.78 -11.42
C LEU A 309 -16.97 -14.41 -11.84
N VAL A 310 -16.17 -13.57 -12.48
CA VAL A 310 -16.61 -12.27 -13.04
C VAL A 310 -17.68 -12.47 -14.12
N ALA A 311 -17.52 -13.48 -14.99
CA ALA A 311 -18.55 -13.81 -15.98
C ALA A 311 -19.85 -14.26 -15.31
N MET A 312 -19.76 -15.11 -14.28
CA MET A 312 -20.93 -15.60 -13.53
C MET A 312 -21.59 -14.53 -12.66
N SER A 313 -20.86 -13.53 -12.17
CA SER A 313 -21.45 -12.41 -11.40
C SER A 313 -22.40 -11.53 -12.24
N ARG A 314 -22.38 -11.67 -13.58
CA ARG A 314 -23.33 -11.02 -14.50
C ARG A 314 -24.64 -11.78 -14.63
N THR A 315 -24.62 -13.08 -14.38
CA THR A 315 -25.71 -14.01 -14.67
C THR A 315 -26.12 -14.74 -13.41
N ILE A 316 -25.54 -15.92 -13.16
CA ILE A 316 -25.91 -16.86 -12.11
C ILE A 316 -25.71 -16.28 -10.70
N PHE A 317 -24.68 -15.45 -10.52
CA PHE A 317 -24.37 -14.80 -9.24
C PHE A 317 -24.69 -13.31 -9.22
N LYS A 318 -25.57 -12.82 -10.10
CA LYS A 318 -25.98 -11.42 -10.12
C LYS A 318 -26.61 -11.01 -8.78
N GLY A 319 -26.04 -9.98 -8.14
CA GLY A 319 -26.45 -9.51 -6.81
C GLY A 319 -25.99 -10.39 -5.64
N ARG A 320 -25.40 -11.57 -5.93
CA ARG A 320 -24.83 -12.49 -4.95
C ARG A 320 -23.32 -12.35 -4.83
N LEU A 321 -22.58 -12.22 -5.93
CA LEU A 321 -21.13 -12.00 -5.93
C LEU A 321 -20.82 -10.56 -6.34
N LEU A 322 -20.30 -9.77 -5.40
CA LEU A 322 -20.02 -8.35 -5.58
C LEU A 322 -18.52 -8.07 -5.48
N TRP A 323 -18.03 -7.12 -6.28
CA TRP A 323 -16.63 -6.72 -6.32
C TRP A 323 -16.48 -5.29 -5.80
N VAL A 324 -15.65 -5.13 -4.78
CA VAL A 324 -15.30 -3.85 -4.16
C VAL A 324 -13.79 -3.67 -4.22
N ALA A 325 -13.33 -2.45 -4.48
CA ALA A 325 -11.93 -2.08 -4.36
C ALA A 325 -11.78 -0.90 -3.42
N SER A 326 -10.70 -0.86 -2.65
CA SER A 326 -10.40 0.29 -1.76
C SER A 326 -9.95 1.52 -2.54
N ASN A 327 -9.43 1.33 -3.76
CA ASN A 327 -8.86 2.38 -4.60
C ASN A 327 -9.04 2.09 -6.10
N LEU A 328 -8.75 3.11 -6.93
CA LEU A 328 -8.92 3.03 -8.38
C LEU A 328 -7.86 2.13 -9.06
N ALA A 329 -6.64 2.10 -8.54
CA ALA A 329 -5.56 1.31 -9.11
C ALA A 329 -5.87 -0.19 -9.03
N ASP A 330 -6.30 -0.69 -7.86
CA ASP A 330 -6.61 -2.11 -7.68
C ASP A 330 -7.78 -2.55 -8.55
N ALA A 331 -8.84 -1.73 -8.65
CA ALA A 331 -9.95 -1.98 -9.56
C ALA A 331 -9.48 -2.12 -11.02
N LYS A 332 -8.60 -1.23 -11.48
CA LYS A 332 -8.11 -1.22 -12.86
C LYS A 332 -7.07 -2.31 -13.12
N TYR A 333 -6.23 -2.59 -12.14
CA TYR A 333 -5.28 -3.69 -12.17
C TYR A 333 -6.01 -5.03 -12.30
N PHE A 334 -7.14 -5.19 -11.59
CA PHE A 334 -7.98 -6.37 -11.69
C PHE A 334 -8.55 -6.57 -13.11
N GLU A 335 -9.18 -5.54 -13.69
CA GLU A 335 -9.71 -5.60 -15.07
C GLU A 335 -8.63 -5.87 -16.11
N PHE A 336 -7.50 -5.17 -16.00
CA PHE A 336 -6.38 -5.29 -16.92
C PHE A 336 -5.77 -6.70 -16.87
N THR A 337 -5.48 -7.20 -15.68
CA THR A 337 -4.80 -8.49 -15.49
C THR A 337 -5.68 -9.65 -15.95
N LEU A 338 -7.00 -9.56 -15.74
CA LEU A 338 -7.93 -10.57 -16.24
C LEU A 338 -8.29 -10.38 -17.71
N ASN A 339 -7.85 -9.29 -18.35
CA ASN A 339 -8.20 -8.92 -19.72
C ASN A 339 -9.72 -8.93 -19.96
N MET A 340 -10.47 -8.34 -19.02
CA MET A 340 -11.92 -8.22 -19.12
C MET A 340 -12.44 -7.01 -18.34
N THR A 341 -13.50 -6.39 -18.84
CA THR A 341 -14.28 -5.44 -18.04
C THR A 341 -14.94 -6.17 -16.89
N VAL A 342 -14.91 -5.64 -15.68
CA VAL A 342 -15.59 -6.24 -14.54
C VAL A 342 -16.85 -5.41 -14.27
N PRO A 343 -18.05 -6.01 -14.18
CA PRO A 343 -19.26 -5.26 -13.87
C PRO A 343 -19.13 -4.58 -12.52
N GLU A 344 -19.26 -3.24 -12.53
CA GLU A 344 -19.36 -2.40 -11.33
C GLU A 344 -18.40 -2.79 -10.20
N VAL A 345 -17.07 -2.77 -10.44
CA VAL A 345 -16.14 -2.73 -9.30
C VAL A 345 -16.37 -1.43 -8.56
N ARG A 346 -17.00 -1.52 -7.38
CA ARG A 346 -17.33 -0.35 -6.57
C ARG A 346 -16.09 0.08 -5.82
N VAL A 347 -15.67 1.33 -6.01
CA VAL A 347 -14.53 1.88 -5.30
C VAL A 347 -15.01 2.49 -3.97
N LEU A 348 -14.86 1.74 -2.88
CA LEU A 348 -15.24 2.15 -1.53
C LEU A 348 -13.97 2.37 -0.71
N ARG A 349 -13.64 3.64 -0.46
CA ARG A 349 -12.43 4.01 0.30
C ARG A 349 -12.63 3.78 1.81
N PRO A 350 -11.54 3.65 2.59
CA PRO A 350 -11.59 3.59 4.05
C PRO A 350 -12.36 4.76 4.70
N LEU A 351 -12.98 4.50 5.85
CA LEU A 351 -13.79 5.47 6.59
C LEU A 351 -12.98 6.61 7.24
N GLY A 352 -11.65 6.56 7.19
CA GLY A 352 -10.78 7.53 7.87
C GLY A 352 -11.06 7.59 9.36
N LEU A 353 -11.31 6.44 9.98
CA LEU A 353 -11.52 6.29 11.41
C LEU A 353 -10.34 5.52 11.98
N SER A 354 -9.85 5.99 13.12
CA SER A 354 -8.73 5.40 13.84
C SER A 354 -9.07 5.48 15.32
N ASP A 355 -8.74 4.42 16.05
CA ASP A 355 -8.83 4.44 17.50
C ASP A 355 -7.77 5.40 18.07
N VAL A 356 -8.04 5.94 19.25
CA VAL A 356 -7.11 6.83 19.94
C VAL A 356 -6.29 6.00 20.92
N TYR A 357 -4.98 5.94 20.72
CA TYR A 357 -4.06 5.30 21.64
C TYR A 357 -3.08 6.34 22.21
N ALA A 358 -2.58 6.07 23.41
CA ALA A 358 -1.53 6.89 24.00
C ALA A 358 -0.30 6.92 23.08
N TYR A 359 0.38 8.07 23.03
CA TYR A 359 1.66 8.16 22.34
C TYR A 359 2.69 7.32 23.09
N PRO A 360 3.38 6.37 22.43
CA PRO A 360 4.39 5.56 23.10
C PRO A 360 5.55 6.41 23.62
N THR A 361 6.00 6.11 24.85
CA THR A 361 7.06 6.87 25.52
C THR A 361 8.46 6.59 24.98
N ASP A 362 8.63 5.51 24.20
CA ASP A 362 9.86 5.13 23.52
C ASP A 362 10.07 5.86 22.18
N LEU A 363 9.06 6.59 21.70
CA LEU A 363 9.15 7.38 20.47
C LEU A 363 9.61 8.82 20.73
N PRO A 364 10.12 9.52 19.70
CA PRO A 364 10.51 10.94 19.84
C PRO A 364 9.35 11.80 20.36
N THR A 365 9.60 12.62 21.39
CA THR A 365 8.59 13.50 21.95
C THR A 365 7.93 14.37 20.86
N PRO A 366 6.59 14.45 20.80
CA PRO A 366 5.94 15.31 19.84
C PRO A 366 6.31 16.79 20.00
N ASP A 367 6.67 17.44 18.89
CA ASP A 367 7.07 18.86 18.85
C ASP A 367 6.37 19.59 17.69
N PRO A 368 5.62 20.67 17.95
CA PRO A 368 4.92 21.44 16.92
C PRO A 368 5.86 22.13 15.90
N ASN A 369 7.16 22.17 16.16
CA ASN A 369 8.19 22.73 15.29
C ASN A 369 8.91 21.69 14.44
N VAL A 370 8.61 20.40 14.61
CA VAL A 370 9.27 19.28 13.93
C VAL A 370 8.27 18.54 13.04
N LEU A 371 8.70 18.13 11.84
CA LEU A 371 7.91 17.24 10.98
C LEU A 371 8.02 15.80 11.51
N ALA A 372 6.94 15.02 11.48
CA ALA A 372 7.02 13.59 11.74
C ALA A 372 7.13 12.81 10.43
N ALA A 373 7.80 11.67 10.45
CA ALA A 373 7.76 10.68 9.37
C ALA A 373 7.85 9.28 9.96
N GLN A 374 7.22 8.30 9.30
CA GLN A 374 7.39 6.90 9.65
C GLN A 374 8.42 6.27 8.73
N TRP A 375 9.46 5.69 9.32
CA TRP A 375 10.43 4.88 8.61
C TRP A 375 9.67 3.71 7.97
N HIS A 376 9.81 3.55 6.66
CA HIS A 376 9.30 2.41 5.91
C HIS A 376 10.46 1.69 5.22
N LYS A 377 10.20 0.66 4.41
CA LYS A 377 11.22 -0.12 3.67
C LYS A 377 11.98 0.69 2.58
N SER A 378 12.22 1.99 2.80
CA SER A 378 12.89 2.93 1.91
C SER A 378 13.94 3.74 2.69
N ASN A 379 15.04 4.04 2.03
CA ASN A 379 16.16 4.81 2.60
C ASN A 379 15.93 6.34 2.50
N VAL A 380 14.85 6.78 1.87
CA VAL A 380 14.57 8.19 1.62
C VAL A 380 14.55 9.02 2.90
N TYR A 381 13.99 8.50 4.00
CA TYR A 381 13.91 9.25 5.25
C TYR A 381 15.26 9.43 5.93
N GLY A 382 16.13 8.42 5.84
CA GLY A 382 17.53 8.53 6.27
C GLY A 382 18.25 9.63 5.48
N TYR A 383 18.13 9.59 4.15
CA TYR A 383 18.70 10.60 3.25
C TYR A 383 18.18 12.02 3.53
N LEU A 384 16.86 12.18 3.70
CA LEU A 384 16.26 13.49 4.00
C LEU A 384 16.79 14.08 5.32
N ARG A 385 16.97 13.24 6.34
CA ARG A 385 17.48 13.68 7.65
C ARG A 385 18.98 13.97 7.60
N GLU A 386 19.76 13.07 7.01
CA GLU A 386 21.22 13.06 7.13
C GLU A 386 21.90 13.90 6.06
N GLU A 387 21.42 13.88 4.82
CA GLU A 387 22.02 14.59 3.69
C GLU A 387 21.33 15.94 3.47
N GLU A 388 19.99 15.95 3.40
CA GLU A 388 19.21 17.18 3.15
C GLU A 388 18.94 18.00 4.41
N LYS A 389 19.38 17.51 5.58
CA LYS A 389 19.27 18.17 6.89
C LYS A 389 17.84 18.62 7.23
N ILE A 390 16.83 17.87 6.80
CA ILE A 390 15.43 18.13 7.14
C ILE A 390 15.20 17.76 8.62
N LEU A 391 14.75 18.73 9.41
CA LEU A 391 14.41 18.51 10.82
C LEU A 391 13.12 17.67 10.94
N MET A 392 13.28 16.40 11.31
CA MET A 392 12.15 15.49 11.47
C MET A 392 12.32 14.48 12.61
N ALA A 393 11.19 14.11 13.22
CA ALA A 393 11.05 12.98 14.12
C ALA A 393 10.79 11.72 13.30
N LEU A 394 11.72 10.76 13.34
CA LEU A 394 11.58 9.47 12.67
C LEU A 394 10.97 8.45 13.61
N ILE A 395 9.77 8.01 13.29
CA ILE A 395 9.08 6.90 13.96
C ILE A 395 9.56 5.60 13.30
N PRO A 396 10.11 4.62 14.04
CA PRO A 396 10.60 3.38 13.44
C PRO A 396 9.49 2.57 12.73
N PHE A 397 9.90 1.76 11.75
CA PHE A 397 8.98 0.84 11.09
C PHE A 397 8.44 -0.19 12.08
N GLY A 398 7.17 -0.59 11.95
CA GLY A 398 6.51 -1.53 12.87
C GLY A 398 6.05 -0.90 14.19
N HIS A 399 6.51 0.30 14.56
CA HIS A 399 6.02 1.00 15.75
C HIS A 399 4.74 1.79 15.43
N HIS A 400 3.73 1.66 16.30
CA HIS A 400 2.50 2.44 16.24
C HIS A 400 2.68 3.77 16.96
N TYR A 401 2.54 4.91 16.28
CA TYR A 401 2.55 6.25 16.90
C TYR A 401 1.23 6.62 17.62
N GLY A 402 0.40 5.63 17.92
CA GLY A 402 -0.88 5.78 18.62
C GLY A 402 -2.01 6.45 17.82
N GLY A 403 -1.87 6.55 16.49
CA GLY A 403 -2.91 7.04 15.60
C GLY A 403 -2.77 8.53 15.22
N PRO A 404 -3.63 9.02 14.31
CA PRO A 404 -3.47 10.34 13.69
C PRO A 404 -3.66 11.51 14.67
N GLN A 405 -4.34 11.30 15.79
CA GLN A 405 -4.52 12.32 16.83
C GLN A 405 -3.18 12.72 17.47
N ASN A 406 -2.25 11.78 17.62
CA ASN A 406 -0.92 12.09 18.13
C ASN A 406 -0.08 12.84 17.09
N LEU A 407 -0.29 12.58 15.79
CA LEU A 407 0.40 13.31 14.73
C LEU A 407 0.04 14.79 14.67
N LEU A 408 -1.13 15.19 15.18
CA LEU A 408 -1.52 16.60 15.30
C LEU A 408 -0.62 17.38 16.26
N GLN A 409 0.13 16.72 17.13
CA GLN A 409 1.07 17.39 18.03
C GLN A 409 2.35 17.86 17.30
N PHE A 410 2.63 17.28 16.12
CA PHE A 410 3.74 17.68 15.25
C PHE A 410 3.35 18.81 14.29
N LYS A 411 4.36 19.38 13.62
CA LYS A 411 4.16 20.41 12.58
C LYS A 411 3.36 19.89 11.39
N GLY A 412 3.63 18.66 10.97
CA GLY A 412 3.03 17.97 9.84
C GLY A 412 3.64 16.57 9.70
N PHE A 413 3.18 15.79 8.74
CA PHE A 413 3.64 14.42 8.51
C PHE A 413 4.14 14.25 7.07
N ILE A 414 5.40 13.85 6.91
CA ILE A 414 5.99 13.51 5.62
C ILE A 414 5.67 12.05 5.34
N ASP A 415 5.07 11.79 4.19
CA ASP A 415 4.79 10.44 3.73
C ASP A 415 5.22 10.29 2.27
N ILE A 416 6.13 9.36 1.99
CA ILE A 416 6.57 9.02 0.65
C ILE A 416 5.80 7.78 0.19
N PRO A 417 4.86 7.90 -0.77
CA PRO A 417 3.94 6.83 -1.12
C PRO A 417 4.63 5.57 -1.64
N TYR A 418 4.44 4.44 -0.94
CA TYR A 418 4.96 3.11 -1.34
C TYR A 418 3.87 2.16 -1.89
N GLN A 419 2.60 2.57 -1.81
CA GLN A 419 1.40 1.88 -2.29
C GLN A 419 0.49 2.87 -3.02
N TYR A 420 -0.47 2.39 -3.82
CA TYR A 420 -1.45 3.24 -4.52
C TYR A 420 -2.31 4.07 -3.56
N SER A 421 -2.55 3.52 -2.37
CA SER A 421 -3.46 4.01 -1.35
C SER A 421 -3.15 3.31 -0.03
N THR A 422 -3.35 3.98 1.10
CA THR A 422 -3.14 3.38 2.44
C THR A 422 -4.24 3.81 3.39
N PHE A 423 -4.56 3.00 4.40
CA PHE A 423 -5.52 3.40 5.45
C PHE A 423 -5.07 4.68 6.19
N LYS A 424 -3.77 4.77 6.50
CA LYS A 424 -3.18 5.94 7.18
C LYS A 424 -3.42 7.26 6.43
N PHE A 425 -3.43 7.24 5.10
CA PHE A 425 -3.71 8.44 4.29
C PHE A 425 -5.07 9.04 4.63
N TYR A 426 -6.10 8.18 4.68
CA TYR A 426 -7.47 8.56 4.98
C TYR A 426 -7.67 8.99 6.43
N GLU A 427 -7.08 8.23 7.37
CA GLU A 427 -7.11 8.53 8.79
C GLU A 427 -6.49 9.90 9.09
N ASN A 428 -5.36 10.22 8.44
CA ASN A 428 -4.66 11.49 8.61
C ASN A 428 -5.45 12.68 8.07
N ILE A 429 -6.07 12.58 6.88
CA ILE A 429 -6.95 13.65 6.36
C ILE A 429 -8.15 13.84 7.29
N ALA A 430 -8.78 12.75 7.73
CA ALA A 430 -9.95 12.79 8.61
C ALA A 430 -9.65 13.41 9.98
N ALA A 431 -8.42 13.26 10.48
CA ALA A 431 -7.95 13.91 11.70
C ALA A 431 -7.43 15.34 11.48
N GLY A 432 -7.20 15.76 10.23
CA GLY A 432 -6.67 17.08 9.89
C GLY A 432 -5.14 17.19 10.03
N VAL A 433 -4.40 16.10 9.90
CA VAL A 433 -2.93 16.13 9.89
C VAL A 433 -2.46 16.76 8.58
N PRO A 434 -1.64 17.84 8.59
CA PRO A 434 -1.01 18.34 7.37
C PRO A 434 -0.06 17.28 6.79
N LEU A 435 -0.38 16.77 5.60
CA LEU A 435 0.39 15.73 4.93
C LEU A 435 1.28 16.34 3.84
N LEU A 436 2.56 15.94 3.83
CA LEU A 436 3.53 16.35 2.83
C LEU A 436 3.87 15.14 1.95
N PHE A 437 3.56 15.22 0.66
CA PHE A 437 3.86 14.19 -0.33
C PHE A 437 4.79 14.75 -1.43
N PRO A 438 5.69 13.94 -2.01
CA PRO A 438 6.37 14.35 -3.23
C PRO A 438 5.34 14.51 -4.36
N THR A 439 5.62 15.35 -5.35
CA THR A 439 4.84 15.33 -6.60
C THR A 439 5.01 13.97 -7.31
N PRO A 440 4.13 13.63 -8.29
CA PRO A 440 4.32 12.43 -9.10
C PRO A 440 5.68 12.39 -9.80
N ARG A 441 6.16 13.53 -10.32
CA ARG A 441 7.48 13.64 -10.97
C ARG A 441 8.59 13.33 -9.98
N PHE A 442 8.57 13.95 -8.81
CA PHE A 442 9.63 13.78 -7.83
C PHE A 442 9.64 12.38 -7.21
N LEU A 443 8.47 11.76 -7.01
CA LEU A 443 8.37 10.36 -6.58
C LEU A 443 9.06 9.40 -7.58
N MET A 444 8.92 9.66 -8.88
CA MET A 444 9.63 8.88 -9.91
C MET A 444 11.14 9.06 -9.84
N GLU A 445 11.60 10.30 -9.61
CA GLU A 445 13.04 10.59 -9.46
C GLU A 445 13.64 9.87 -8.25
N LEU A 446 12.94 9.90 -7.10
CA LEU A 446 13.33 9.14 -5.91
C LEU A 446 13.42 7.63 -6.19
N SER A 447 12.49 7.11 -6.99
CA SER A 447 12.50 5.69 -7.37
C SER A 447 13.62 5.34 -8.33
N GLN A 448 13.84 6.14 -9.37
CA GLN A 448 14.90 5.95 -10.35
C GLN A 448 16.30 6.10 -9.75
N ALA A 449 16.44 6.95 -8.73
CA ALA A 449 17.68 7.09 -7.95
C ALA A 449 17.92 5.92 -6.98
N GLY A 450 16.96 5.00 -6.82
CA GLY A 450 17.05 3.88 -5.88
C GLY A 450 16.88 4.26 -4.41
N LEU A 451 16.43 5.49 -4.12
CA LEU A 451 16.19 5.97 -2.75
C LEU A 451 14.84 5.49 -2.21
N HIS A 452 13.87 5.31 -3.10
CA HIS A 452 12.53 4.85 -2.76
C HIS A 452 12.09 3.68 -3.62
N SER A 453 11.53 2.65 -2.99
CA SER A 453 10.99 1.53 -3.75
C SER A 453 9.47 1.60 -3.83
N VAL A 454 8.99 1.48 -5.06
CA VAL A 454 7.58 1.47 -5.43
C VAL A 454 7.10 0.05 -5.72
N PHE A 455 7.56 -0.94 -4.93
CA PHE A 455 7.38 -2.38 -5.21
C PHE A 455 5.95 -2.83 -5.57
N ILE A 456 4.93 -2.15 -5.02
CA ILE A 456 3.52 -2.52 -5.20
C ILE A 456 2.91 -1.84 -6.44
N PHE A 457 3.51 -0.75 -6.93
CA PHE A 457 3.09 -0.06 -8.14
C PHE A 457 4.23 0.08 -9.14
N SER A 458 4.13 -0.62 -10.26
CA SER A 458 4.98 -0.32 -11.41
C SER A 458 4.34 0.85 -12.16
N PRO A 459 4.99 2.03 -12.25
CA PRO A 459 4.49 3.15 -13.04
C PRO A 459 4.25 2.73 -14.50
N THR A 460 5.07 1.80 -15.01
CA THR A 460 4.90 1.19 -16.33
C THR A 460 3.54 0.51 -16.50
N ILE A 461 3.09 -0.27 -15.50
CA ILE A 461 1.78 -0.94 -15.54
C ILE A 461 0.66 0.10 -15.52
N LEU A 462 0.76 1.11 -14.66
CA LEU A 462 -0.25 2.16 -14.58
C LEU A 462 -0.34 3.01 -15.86
N SER A 463 0.79 3.29 -16.53
CA SER A 463 0.78 3.99 -17.81
C SER A 463 0.10 3.18 -18.92
N VAL A 464 0.10 1.84 -18.84
CA VAL A 464 -0.70 1.01 -19.76
C VAL A 464 -2.19 1.22 -19.53
N PHE A 465 -2.64 1.48 -18.29
CA PHE A 465 -4.06 1.76 -18.01
C PHE A 465 -4.52 3.07 -18.64
N ALA A 466 -3.64 4.07 -18.69
CA ALA A 466 -3.98 5.42 -19.12
C ALA A 466 -4.08 5.58 -20.64
N LYS A 467 -3.28 4.83 -21.42
CA LYS A 467 -3.35 4.80 -22.89
C LYS A 467 -4.74 4.46 -23.45
N ASN A 468 -5.62 3.88 -22.63
CA ASN A 468 -6.98 3.50 -23.01
C ASN A 468 -8.07 4.51 -22.60
N LYS A 469 -7.73 5.71 -22.11
CA LYS A 469 -8.70 6.76 -21.72
C LYS A 469 -8.66 8.01 -22.61
N THR A 470 -9.83 8.61 -22.81
CA THR A 470 -10.02 9.96 -23.36
C THR A 470 -9.35 11.01 -22.46
N GLN A 471 -8.66 11.97 -23.08
CA GLN A 471 -7.75 12.96 -22.48
C GLN A 471 -8.32 13.87 -21.36
N SER A 472 -9.62 13.83 -21.05
CA SER A 472 -10.28 14.82 -20.19
C SER A 472 -9.96 14.72 -18.70
N ALA A 473 -9.26 13.68 -18.25
CA ALA A 473 -8.85 13.51 -16.84
C ALA A 473 -7.36 13.84 -16.59
N MET A 474 -6.61 14.28 -17.61
CA MET A 474 -5.23 14.71 -17.42
C MET A 474 -5.19 16.09 -16.74
N GLN A 475 -4.89 16.09 -15.43
CA GLN A 475 -4.75 17.30 -14.63
C GLN A 475 -3.32 17.48 -14.10
N VAL A 476 -2.95 18.75 -14.02
CA VAL A 476 -1.84 19.45 -13.32
C VAL A 476 -0.41 18.94 -13.56
N TYR A 477 -0.14 17.64 -13.46
CA TYR A 477 1.22 17.11 -13.47
C TYR A 477 1.65 16.46 -14.79
N ASN A 478 0.74 16.28 -15.76
CA ASN A 478 0.99 15.56 -17.02
C ASN A 478 1.54 14.13 -16.82
N VAL A 479 1.26 13.51 -15.67
CA VAL A 479 1.69 12.13 -15.35
C VAL A 479 0.47 11.22 -15.27
N GLU A 480 0.27 10.45 -16.33
CA GLU A 480 -0.89 9.57 -16.53
C GLU A 480 -1.17 8.59 -15.38
N TRP A 481 -0.12 8.00 -14.80
CA TRP A 481 -0.29 7.01 -13.74
C TRP A 481 -0.79 7.61 -12.42
N ALA A 482 -0.57 8.91 -12.19
CA ALA A 482 -0.93 9.58 -10.95
C ALA A 482 -2.44 9.59 -10.70
N ALA A 483 -3.24 9.55 -11.77
CA ALA A 483 -4.70 9.47 -11.71
C ALA A 483 -5.24 8.20 -11.02
N TYR A 484 -4.38 7.20 -10.77
CA TYR A 484 -4.75 5.96 -10.09
C TYR A 484 -4.27 5.91 -8.63
N MET A 485 -3.48 6.88 -8.18
CA MET A 485 -3.01 6.97 -6.80
C MET A 485 -3.84 7.97 -6.02
N ASP A 486 -4.41 7.54 -4.90
CA ASP A 486 -5.33 8.39 -4.14
C ASP A 486 -4.65 9.67 -3.63
N TYR A 487 -3.34 9.64 -3.40
CA TYR A 487 -2.52 10.80 -3.02
C TYR A 487 -2.55 11.96 -4.02
N TYR A 488 -2.88 11.72 -5.29
CA TYR A 488 -2.86 12.72 -6.36
C TYR A 488 -4.24 12.98 -6.96
N LEU A 489 -5.31 12.49 -6.32
CA LEU A 489 -6.65 12.76 -6.82
C LEU A 489 -7.06 14.21 -6.52
N PRO A 490 -7.70 14.91 -7.48
CA PRO A 490 -8.05 16.32 -7.34
C PRO A 490 -8.91 16.64 -6.10
N LYS A 491 -9.74 15.69 -5.66
CA LYS A 491 -10.58 15.84 -4.48
C LYS A 491 -9.81 15.90 -3.14
N PHE A 492 -8.59 15.36 -3.10
CA PHE A 492 -7.75 15.36 -1.90
C PHE A 492 -6.66 16.46 -1.94
N GLU A 493 -6.37 17.02 -3.11
CA GLU A 493 -5.41 18.12 -3.32
C GLU A 493 -5.59 19.28 -2.31
N PRO A 494 -6.81 19.73 -1.96
CA PRO A 494 -6.99 20.84 -1.02
C PRO A 494 -6.54 20.52 0.41
N TYR A 495 -6.26 19.27 0.74
CA TYR A 495 -5.90 18.79 2.08
C TYR A 495 -4.48 18.24 2.15
N ILE A 496 -3.69 18.44 1.09
CA ILE A 496 -2.36 17.88 0.91
C ILE A 496 -1.37 18.97 0.51
N TYR A 497 -0.12 18.86 0.97
CA TYR A 497 1.00 19.67 0.51
C TYR A 497 1.92 18.83 -0.37
N TYR A 498 2.18 19.32 -1.58
CA TYR A 498 3.14 18.68 -2.48
C TYR A 498 4.48 19.40 -2.45
N PHE A 499 5.57 18.66 -2.63
CA PHE A 499 6.91 19.19 -2.87
C PHE A 499 7.57 18.49 -4.06
N ASP A 500 8.22 19.26 -4.91
CA ASP A 500 8.77 18.81 -6.19
C ASP A 500 10.30 18.69 -6.16
N THR A 501 10.92 19.14 -5.07
CA THR A 501 12.37 19.09 -4.80
C THR A 501 12.68 19.01 -3.29
N TYR A 502 13.90 18.62 -2.92
CA TYR A 502 14.37 18.68 -1.53
C TYR A 502 14.38 20.12 -0.98
N LYS A 503 14.73 21.12 -1.80
CA LYS A 503 14.75 22.53 -1.40
C LYS A 503 13.35 23.03 -1.02
N GLU A 504 12.32 22.63 -1.76
CA GLU A 504 10.95 22.95 -1.39
C GLU A 504 10.56 22.30 -0.06
N LEU A 505 10.93 21.03 0.15
CA LEU A 505 10.70 20.37 1.43
C LEU A 505 11.46 21.05 2.59
N GLN A 506 12.68 21.54 2.37
CA GLN A 506 13.43 22.36 3.35
C GLN A 506 12.66 23.65 3.69
N VAL A 507 12.12 24.35 2.68
CA VAL A 507 11.31 25.56 2.91
C VAL A 507 10.05 25.24 3.72
N LEU A 508 9.35 24.14 3.41
CA LEU A 508 8.19 23.68 4.17
C LEU A 508 8.57 23.27 5.60
N SER A 509 9.70 22.57 5.77
CA SER A 509 10.23 22.17 7.07
C SER A 509 10.61 23.36 7.95
N ASN A 510 11.15 24.42 7.36
CA ASN A 510 11.56 25.64 8.06
C ASN A 510 10.40 26.61 8.32
N ALA A 511 9.24 26.40 7.70
CA ALA A 511 8.06 27.20 7.96
C ALA A 511 7.56 27.01 9.41
N THR A 512 6.87 28.03 9.95
CA THR A 512 6.10 27.86 11.18
C THR A 512 4.94 26.90 10.93
N ARG A 513 4.37 26.33 12.00
CA ARG A 513 3.23 25.42 11.91
C ARG A 513 2.03 26.05 11.21
N GLU A 514 1.77 27.33 11.47
CA GLU A 514 0.68 28.11 10.90
C GLU A 514 0.93 28.40 9.42
N LYS A 515 2.19 28.71 9.06
CA LYS A 515 2.56 28.97 7.67
C LYS A 515 2.55 27.70 6.82
N LEU A 516 2.98 26.57 7.39
CA LEU A 516 2.86 25.27 6.73
C LEU A 516 1.39 24.94 6.48
N ASP A 517 0.52 25.16 7.47
CA ASP A 517 -0.91 24.85 7.39
C ASP A 517 -1.74 25.93 6.64
N SER A 518 -1.19 26.48 5.55
CA SER A 518 -1.82 27.53 4.75
C SER A 518 -3.16 27.13 4.10
N LYS A 519 -3.39 25.83 3.87
CA LYS A 519 -4.65 25.24 3.41
C LYS A 519 -5.64 24.97 4.55
N ASN A 520 -5.26 25.26 5.81
CA ASN A 520 -6.09 25.07 7.00
C ASN A 520 -6.59 23.61 7.14
N VAL A 521 -5.73 22.64 6.82
CA VAL A 521 -6.03 21.20 6.79
C VAL A 521 -6.53 20.71 8.15
N ARG A 522 -5.97 21.23 9.25
CA ARG A 522 -6.41 20.90 10.61
C ARG A 522 -7.89 21.14 10.86
N LYS A 523 -8.50 22.13 10.19
CA LYS A 523 -9.94 22.44 10.30
C LYS A 523 -10.73 21.93 9.12
N ALA A 524 -10.18 22.00 7.91
CA ALA A 524 -10.88 21.70 6.68
C ALA A 524 -10.94 20.18 6.39
N GLY A 525 -9.86 19.44 6.69
CA GLY A 525 -9.76 18.00 6.48
C GLY A 525 -10.84 17.20 7.21
N PRO A 526 -11.03 17.37 8.55
CA PRO A 526 -12.07 16.66 9.29
C PRO A 526 -13.49 16.95 8.79
N LYS A 527 -13.76 18.21 8.40
CA LYS A 527 -15.06 18.60 7.84
C LYS A 527 -15.32 17.87 6.53
N PHE A 528 -14.40 17.99 5.58
CA PHE A 528 -14.47 17.29 4.31
C PHE A 528 -14.66 15.79 4.49
N TYR A 529 -13.85 15.17 5.35
CA TYR A 529 -13.89 13.72 5.52
C TYR A 529 -15.19 13.25 6.18
N ALA A 530 -15.77 14.03 7.09
CA ALA A 530 -17.08 13.72 7.65
C ALA A 530 -18.17 13.67 6.56
N GLU A 531 -18.05 14.47 5.50
CA GLU A 531 -18.96 14.42 4.35
C GLU A 531 -18.65 13.25 3.43
N PHE A 532 -17.38 13.10 3.08
CA PHE A 532 -16.91 12.01 2.23
C PHE A 532 -17.24 10.63 2.83
N ARG A 533 -17.19 10.51 4.16
CA ARG A 533 -17.60 9.29 4.89
C ARG A 533 -19.07 8.94 4.67
N ARG A 534 -19.97 9.91 4.48
CA ARG A 534 -21.39 9.63 4.18
C ARG A 534 -21.54 8.96 2.82
N GLU A 535 -20.75 9.35 1.83
CA GLU A 535 -20.73 8.69 0.52
C GLU A 535 -20.22 7.25 0.63
N ILE A 536 -19.17 7.04 1.44
CA ILE A 536 -18.63 5.70 1.70
C ILE A 536 -19.67 4.81 2.37
N TYR A 537 -20.39 5.31 3.39
CA TYR A 537 -21.47 4.57 4.03
C TYR A 537 -22.59 4.23 3.05
N ARG A 538 -23.04 5.17 2.24
CA ARG A 538 -24.05 4.88 1.21
C ARG A 538 -23.59 3.78 0.25
N GLY A 539 -22.31 3.81 -0.16
CA GLY A 539 -21.74 2.75 -0.99
C GLY A 539 -21.75 1.38 -0.31
N TRP A 540 -21.40 1.31 0.98
CA TRP A 540 -21.50 0.08 1.76
C TRP A 540 -22.94 -0.37 2.00
N GLU A 541 -23.88 0.54 2.23
CA GLU A 541 -25.30 0.21 2.32
C GLU A 541 -25.79 -0.46 1.04
N GLU A 542 -25.44 0.08 -0.12
CA GLU A 542 -25.80 -0.53 -1.41
C GLU A 542 -25.19 -1.93 -1.59
N VAL A 543 -23.96 -2.17 -1.11
CA VAL A 543 -23.29 -3.48 -1.18
C VAL A 543 -23.90 -4.48 -0.20
N LEU A 544 -24.09 -4.07 1.05
CA LEU A 544 -24.46 -4.95 2.16
C LEU A 544 -25.97 -5.22 2.20
N LEU A 545 -26.80 -4.26 1.84
CA LEU A 545 -28.24 -4.28 2.17
C LEU A 545 -29.16 -4.30 0.96
N ARG A 546 -28.72 -3.83 -0.21
CA ARG A 546 -29.59 -3.81 -1.40
C ARG A 546 -30.09 -5.21 -1.74
N GLY A 547 -31.38 -5.35 -1.98
CA GLY A 547 -32.00 -6.64 -2.33
C GLY A 547 -32.29 -7.56 -1.15
N TYR A 548 -31.99 -7.16 0.09
CA TYR A 548 -32.58 -7.78 1.27
C TYR A 548 -33.94 -7.12 1.57
N PRO A 549 -35.01 -7.88 1.87
CA PRO A 549 -36.33 -7.31 2.19
C PRO A 549 -36.22 -6.32 3.34
N GLU A 550 -36.73 -5.10 3.19
CA GLU A 550 -36.94 -4.21 4.33
C GLU A 550 -38.10 -4.77 5.15
N ASP A 551 -37.83 -5.22 6.36
CA ASP A 551 -38.85 -5.73 7.29
C ASP A 551 -39.69 -4.58 7.86
#